data_AF-F9LWC8-F1
#
_entry.id   AF-F9LWC8-F1
#
_cell.length_a   1.000
_cell.length_b   1.000
_cell.length_c   1.000
_cell.angle_alpha   90.00
_cell.angle_beta   90.00
_cell.angle_gamma   90.00
#
_symmetry.space_group_name_H-M   'P 1'
#
loop_
_entity.id
_entity.type
_entity.pdbx_description
1 polymer ?
#
loop_
_entity_poly.entity_id
_entity_poly.type
_entity_poly.pdbx_seq_one_letter_code
_entity_poly.pdbx_strand_id
1 'polypeptide(L)'
;MPKSESSSNRSEELNVLIIDKSEQLYREIQELYQERDELVQVIESLDDPVENIIMRLLYIDGLSWSQIQAQLRCGRGTIHRARESALKKISNKWN
;
A
#
# COMPACT_ATOMS: atom_id res chain seq x y z
N MET A 1 28.70 44.55 -24.73
CA MET A 1 28.42 43.13 -25.05
C MET A 1 27.34 42.65 -24.08
N PRO A 2 26.22 42.06 -24.53
CA PRO A 2 25.27 41.46 -23.60
C PRO A 2 25.94 40.23 -22.97
N LYS A 3 25.93 40.13 -21.64
CA LYS A 3 26.37 38.92 -20.94
C LYS A 3 25.43 37.79 -21.36
N SER A 4 25.96 36.73 -21.95
CA SER A 4 25.22 35.50 -22.17
C SER A 4 24.64 35.06 -20.83
N GLU A 5 23.31 34.96 -20.72
CA GLU A 5 22.68 34.29 -19.58
C GLU A 5 23.31 32.90 -19.46
N SER A 6 24.12 32.72 -18.41
CA SER A 6 25.08 31.63 -18.33
C SER A 6 24.35 30.30 -18.18
N SER A 7 24.65 29.34 -19.06
CA SER A 7 24.17 27.97 -18.99
C SER A 7 24.33 27.30 -17.61
N SER A 8 25.28 27.77 -16.79
CA SER A 8 25.48 27.37 -15.39
C SER A 8 24.21 27.51 -14.54
N ASN A 9 23.52 28.65 -14.60
CA ASN A 9 22.34 28.91 -13.77
C ASN A 9 21.19 27.96 -14.11
N ARG A 10 21.01 27.62 -15.39
CA ARG A 10 19.96 26.68 -15.83
C ARG A 10 20.23 25.26 -15.34
N SER A 11 21.49 24.82 -15.35
CA SER A 11 21.87 23.51 -14.81
C SER A 11 21.72 23.44 -13.29
N GLU A 12 22.05 24.51 -12.58
CA GLU A 12 21.85 24.61 -11.13
C GLU A 12 20.36 24.60 -10.75
N GLU A 13 19.51 25.36 -11.45
CA GLU A 13 18.05 25.35 -11.26
C GLU A 13 17.44 23.97 -11.50
N LEU A 14 17.88 23.26 -12.54
CA LEU A 14 17.45 21.90 -12.82
C LEU A 14 17.87 20.92 -11.72
N ASN A 15 19.09 21.07 -11.17
CA ASN A 15 19.56 20.23 -10.09
C ASN A 15 18.73 20.42 -8.81
N VAL A 16 18.39 21.68 -8.47
CA VAL A 16 17.51 21.98 -7.33
C VAL A 16 16.14 21.32 -7.53
N LEU A 17 15.54 21.46 -8.72
CA LEU A 17 14.26 20.83 -9.04
C LEU A 17 14.30 19.30 -8.92
N ILE A 18 15.39 18.66 -9.38
CA ILE A 18 15.57 17.21 -9.28
C ILE A 18 15.66 16.78 -7.81
N ILE A 19 16.39 17.52 -6.97
CA ILE A 19 16.51 17.23 -5.54
C ILE A 19 15.13 17.34 -4.88
N ASP A 20 14.42 18.46 -5.08
CA ASP A 20 13.10 18.68 -4.49
C ASP A 20 12.10 17.57 -4.87
N LYS A 21 12.11 17.16 -6.15
CA LYS A 21 11.25 16.08 -6.65
C LYS A 21 11.65 14.72 -6.08
N SER A 22 12.93 14.47 -5.93
CA SER A 22 13.43 13.23 -5.32
C SER A 22 13.01 13.15 -3.85
N GLU A 23 13.16 14.24 -3.09
CA GLU A 23 12.70 14.31 -1.70
C GLU A 23 11.18 14.16 -1.58
N GLN A 24 10.41 14.73 -2.50
CA GLN A 24 8.96 14.53 -2.57
C GLN A 24 8.62 13.05 -2.74
N LEU A 25 9.25 12.37 -3.70
CA LEU A 25 9.04 10.94 -3.94
C LEU A 25 9.42 10.09 -2.72
N TYR A 26 10.51 10.43 -2.03
CA TYR A 26 10.89 9.73 -0.80
C TYR A 26 9.84 9.87 0.30
N ARG A 27 9.26 11.07 0.48
CA ARG A 27 8.17 11.27 1.45
C ARG A 27 6.93 10.47 1.09
N GLU A 28 6.51 10.50 -0.18
CA GLU A 28 5.36 9.71 -0.65
C GLU A 28 5.59 8.21 -0.46
N ILE A 29 6.79 7.70 -0.72
CA ILE A 29 7.15 6.30 -0.46
C ILE A 29 7.08 5.97 1.04
N GLN A 30 7.54 6.86 1.91
CA GLN A 30 7.47 6.66 3.37
C GLN A 30 6.03 6.63 3.86
N GLU A 31 5.17 7.52 3.36
CA GLU A 31 3.74 7.54 3.68
C GLU A 31 3.07 6.22 3.25
N LEU A 32 3.35 5.75 2.02
CA LEU A 32 2.82 4.46 1.54
C LEU A 32 3.29 3.27 2.38
N TYR A 33 4.55 3.28 2.85
CA TYR A 33 5.04 2.23 3.75
C TYR A 33 4.35 2.27 5.11
N GLN A 34 4.09 3.46 5.65
CA GLN A 34 3.35 3.63 6.90
C GLN A 34 1.90 3.13 6.77
N GLU A 35 1.20 3.52 5.70
CA GLU A 35 -0.16 3.03 5.42
C GLU A 35 -0.22 1.50 5.28
N ARG A 36 0.77 0.91 4.59
CA ARG A 36 0.90 -0.54 4.50
C ARG A 36 1.08 -1.18 5.87
N ASP A 37 1.93 -0.63 6.71
CA ASP A 37 2.22 -1.20 8.03
C ASP A 37 0.99 -1.15 8.94
N GLU A 38 0.23 -0.06 8.89
CA GLU A 38 -1.07 0.05 9.58
C GLU A 38 -2.06 -0.99 9.07
N LEU A 39 -2.16 -1.17 7.75
CA LEU A 39 -3.03 -2.20 7.16
C LEU A 39 -2.62 -3.62 7.60
N VAL A 40 -1.32 -3.93 7.61
CA VAL A 40 -0.80 -5.21 8.09
C VAL A 40 -1.17 -5.42 9.56
N GLN A 41 -0.96 -4.43 10.42
CA GLN A 41 -1.30 -4.52 11.84
C GLN A 41 -2.80 -4.76 12.07
N VAL A 42 -3.65 -4.06 11.33
CA VAL A 42 -5.11 -4.25 11.41
C VAL A 42 -5.49 -5.69 11.04
N ILE A 43 -4.93 -6.21 9.95
CA ILE A 43 -5.17 -7.60 9.52
C ILE A 43 -4.63 -8.60 10.55
N GLU A 44 -3.42 -8.38 11.06
CA GLU A 44 -2.79 -9.22 12.09
C GLU A 44 -3.54 -9.23 13.42
N SER A 45 -4.36 -8.21 13.68
CA SER A 45 -5.23 -8.15 14.86
C SER A 45 -6.53 -8.98 14.76
N LEU A 46 -6.79 -9.63 13.62
CA LEU A 46 -7.95 -10.53 13.46
C LEU A 46 -7.68 -11.87 14.15
N ASP A 47 -8.58 -12.25 15.07
CA ASP A 47 -8.44 -13.49 15.85
C ASP A 47 -8.69 -14.76 15.04
N ASP A 48 -9.52 -14.68 13.98
CA ASP A 48 -9.80 -15.82 13.12
C ASP A 48 -8.69 -15.99 12.07
N PRO A 49 -7.94 -17.11 12.10
CA PRO A 49 -6.84 -17.33 11.17
C PRO A 49 -7.30 -17.40 9.71
N VAL A 50 -8.54 -17.81 9.44
CA VAL A 50 -9.10 -17.87 8.08
C VAL A 50 -9.38 -16.47 7.56
N GLU A 51 -9.94 -15.60 8.40
CA GLU A 51 -10.13 -14.18 8.08
C GLU A 51 -8.79 -13.49 7.85
N ASN A 52 -7.83 -13.69 8.76
CA ASN A 52 -6.49 -13.12 8.67
C ASN A 52 -5.80 -13.47 7.35
N ILE A 53 -5.69 -14.76 7.02
CA ILE A 53 -4.97 -15.19 5.81
C ILE A 53 -5.67 -14.72 4.54
N ILE A 54 -7.00 -14.73 4.50
CA ILE A 54 -7.76 -14.25 3.34
C ILE A 54 -7.57 -12.74 3.15
N MET A 55 -7.61 -11.96 4.23
CA MET A 55 -7.40 -10.52 4.16
C MET A 55 -5.95 -10.18 3.74
N ARG A 56 -4.95 -10.92 4.24
CA ARG A 56 -3.54 -10.74 3.85
C ARG A 56 -3.35 -11.01 2.35
N LEU A 57 -3.87 -12.14 1.86
CA LEU A 57 -3.76 -12.49 0.44
C LEU A 57 -4.47 -11.49 -0.48
N LEU A 58 -5.60 -10.93 -0.06
CA LEU A 58 -6.34 -9.93 -0.84
C LEU A 58 -5.66 -8.57 -0.87
N TYR A 59 -5.24 -8.06 0.29
CA TYR A 59 -4.92 -6.65 0.47
C TYR A 59 -3.41 -6.37 0.62
N ILE A 60 -2.63 -7.36 1.05
CA ILE A 60 -1.17 -7.25 1.16
C ILE A 60 -0.51 -7.89 -0.07
N ASP A 61 -0.89 -9.13 -0.39
CA ASP A 61 -0.29 -9.86 -1.52
C ASP A 61 -0.96 -9.55 -2.87
N GLY A 62 -2.11 -8.86 -2.85
CA GLY A 62 -2.80 -8.39 -4.05
C GLY A 62 -3.36 -9.52 -4.93
N LEU A 63 -3.63 -10.69 -4.37
CA LEU A 63 -4.09 -11.84 -5.13
C LEU A 63 -5.55 -11.71 -5.55
N SER A 64 -5.83 -12.14 -6.77
CA SER A 64 -7.20 -12.32 -7.25
C SER A 64 -7.89 -13.49 -6.53
N TRP A 65 -9.22 -13.49 -6.58
CA TRP A 65 -10.03 -14.51 -5.91
C TRP A 65 -9.71 -15.91 -6.43
N SER A 66 -9.49 -16.08 -7.73
CA SER A 66 -9.13 -17.38 -8.32
C SER A 66 -7.76 -17.88 -7.84
N GLN A 67 -6.78 -16.99 -7.68
CA GLN A 67 -5.47 -17.34 -7.12
C GLN A 67 -5.61 -17.80 -5.67
N ILE A 68 -6.39 -17.10 -4.85
CA ILE A 68 -6.66 -17.49 -3.45
C ILE A 68 -7.39 -18.83 -3.38
N GLN A 69 -8.39 -19.05 -4.24
CA GLN A 69 -9.09 -20.34 -4.32
C GLN A 69 -8.12 -21.48 -4.64
N ALA A 70 -7.20 -21.27 -5.59
CA ALA A 70 -6.21 -22.28 -5.95
C ALA A 70 -5.20 -22.52 -4.82
N GLN A 71 -4.71 -21.46 -4.19
CA GLN A 71 -3.71 -21.51 -3.12
C GLN A 71 -4.25 -22.15 -1.84
N LEU A 72 -5.45 -21.76 -1.41
CA LEU A 72 -6.08 -22.26 -0.18
C LEU A 72 -6.99 -23.47 -0.40
N ARG A 73 -7.19 -23.91 -1.66
CA ARG A 73 -8.11 -24.99 -2.05
C ARG A 73 -9.51 -24.78 -1.47
N CYS A 74 -10.01 -23.55 -1.54
CA CYS A 74 -11.31 -23.17 -0.97
C CYS A 74 -12.29 -22.62 -2.03
N GLY A 75 -13.58 -22.65 -1.70
CA GLY A 75 -14.63 -22.09 -2.55
C GLY A 75 -14.74 -20.57 -2.40
N ARG A 76 -15.25 -19.89 -3.44
CA ARG A 76 -15.52 -18.44 -3.41
C ARG A 76 -16.37 -18.00 -2.21
N GLY A 77 -17.33 -18.82 -1.80
CA GLY A 77 -18.20 -18.53 -0.65
C GLY A 77 -17.42 -18.45 0.67
N THR A 78 -16.36 -19.25 0.83
CA THR A 78 -15.47 -19.16 2.01
C THR A 78 -14.72 -17.84 2.01
N ILE A 79 -14.15 -17.45 0.86
CA ILE A 79 -13.45 -16.18 0.69
C ILE A 79 -14.37 -15.00 1.01
N HIS A 80 -15.59 -14.99 0.44
CA HIS A 80 -16.56 -13.94 0.66
C HIS A 80 -16.94 -13.79 2.12
N ARG A 81 -17.33 -14.90 2.78
CA ARG A 81 -17.77 -14.88 4.18
C ARG A 81 -16.65 -14.44 5.12
N ALA A 82 -15.43 -14.94 4.92
CA ALA A 82 -14.28 -14.56 5.72
C ALA A 82 -13.98 -13.07 5.56
N ARG A 83 -13.93 -12.56 4.32
CA ARG A 83 -13.72 -11.13 4.05
C ARG A 83 -14.81 -10.25 4.68
N GLU A 84 -16.08 -10.62 4.53
CA GLU A 84 -17.20 -9.86 5.07
C GLU A 84 -17.18 -9.84 6.62
N SER A 85 -16.93 -11.00 7.23
CA SER A 85 -16.80 -11.11 8.68
C SER A 85 -15.62 -10.30 9.21
N ALA A 86 -14.46 -10.38 8.56
CA ALA A 86 -13.26 -9.61 8.89
C ALA A 86 -13.53 -8.09 8.85
N LEU A 87 -14.12 -7.59 7.76
CA LEU A 87 -14.44 -6.17 7.59
C LEU A 87 -15.41 -5.69 8.68
N LYS A 88 -16.40 -6.51 9.06
CA LYS A 88 -17.31 -6.19 10.16
C LYS A 88 -16.58 -6.10 11.50
N LYS A 89 -15.66 -7.02 11.80
CA LYS A 89 -14.86 -6.99 13.03
C LYS A 89 -13.93 -5.77 13.08
N ILE A 90 -13.27 -5.45 11.98
CA ILE A 90 -12.39 -4.27 11.87
C ILE A 90 -13.22 -2.99 12.09
N SER A 91 -14.37 -2.87 11.40
CA SER A 91 -15.26 -1.71 11.53
C SER A 91 -15.78 -1.54 12.96
N ASN A 92 -16.09 -2.63 13.66
CA ASN A 92 -16.54 -2.56 15.05
C ASN A 92 -15.44 -2.15 16.03
N LYS A 93 -14.16 -2.45 15.74
CA LYS A 93 -13.02 -2.03 16.58
C LYS A 93 -12.68 -0.54 16.44
N TRP A 94 -13.16 0.10 15.37
CA TRP A 94 -12.91 1.51 15.05
C TRP A 94 -14.02 2.47 15.49
N ASN A 95 -15.13 1.95 16.02
CA ASN A 95 -16.20 2.73 16.67
C ASN A 95 -16.08 2.62 18.19
#